data_AF-A0A1S1T4X9-F1
#
_entry.id   AF-A0A1S1T4X9-F1
#
_cell.length_a   1.000
_cell.length_b   1.000
_cell.length_c   1.000
_cell.angle_alpha   90.00
_cell.angle_beta   90.00
_cell.angle_gamma   90.00
#
_symmetry.space_group_name_H-M   'P 1'
#
loop_
_entity.id
_entity.type
_entity.pdbx_description
1 polymer ?
#
loop_
_entity_poly.entity_id
_entity_poly.type
_entity_poly.pdbx_seq_one_letter_code
_entity_poly.pdbx_strand_id
1 'polypeptide(L)'
;MRLRPDQRRRLQAVPGGRLLAVSFGSGVDSTAMLVALRLAGLRPDVITFADTGAEKPETLAHLERMNAILIEWGWPPIVVCRKVPLASTGYTDLYGNCIANETLPSLAFGMKSCSIKWKQKPQDQALKGSRSGPNAAEPHPVWVEAQRTGRRIVKLIGYDCGRADIRRSHKLASADADFDYVYPLQILGWTRADCVRAITEVLGADLVPIKSACFFCPASKQWELYWLAAHHPDLLERALFLERNALTGKHSRFDEVEFGATWDDLVQNADRFPSSSTTVGLGRNFAWNQWARVNGVVDDAFSVKRESADRARFIALADNLRDADNALDARSAAPVP
;
A
#
# COMPACT_ATOMS: atom_id res chain seq x y z
N MET A 1 19.02 9.65 15.08
CA MET A 1 18.74 8.37 15.77
C MET A 1 19.96 7.44 15.83
N ARG A 2 20.14 6.63 16.89
CA ARG A 2 21.11 5.51 16.94
C ARG A 2 20.41 4.24 17.47
N LEU A 3 20.74 3.08 16.91
CA LEU A 3 20.28 1.79 17.44
C LEU A 3 21.03 1.43 18.73
N ARG A 4 20.32 0.86 19.70
CA ARG A 4 20.98 0.26 20.87
C ARG A 4 21.91 -0.89 20.44
N PRO A 5 22.99 -1.18 21.18
CA PRO A 5 23.91 -2.24 20.80
C PRO A 5 23.26 -3.63 20.64
N ASP A 6 22.26 -3.95 21.47
CA ASP A 6 21.49 -5.19 21.38
C ASP A 6 20.64 -5.26 20.10
N GLN A 7 19.93 -4.17 19.78
CA GLN A 7 19.13 -4.01 18.57
C GLN A 7 19.97 -4.16 17.31
N ARG A 8 21.13 -3.49 17.28
CA ARG A 8 22.09 -3.61 16.17
C ARG A 8 22.56 -5.05 16.00
N ARG A 9 23.00 -5.71 17.08
CA ARG A 9 23.44 -7.12 17.02
C ARG A 9 22.34 -8.05 16.51
N ARG A 10 21.11 -7.90 17.00
CA ARG A 10 19.97 -8.73 16.58
C ARG A 10 19.65 -8.55 15.10
N LEU A 11 19.69 -7.33 14.57
CA LEU A 11 19.53 -7.11 13.14
C LEU A 11 20.72 -7.66 12.34
N GLN A 12 21.95 -7.44 12.78
CA GLN A 12 23.15 -7.94 12.09
C GLN A 12 23.23 -9.48 12.03
N ALA A 13 22.53 -10.18 12.94
CA ALA A 13 22.39 -11.62 12.88
C ALA A 13 21.40 -12.12 11.82
N VAL A 14 20.51 -11.25 11.30
CA VAL A 14 19.45 -11.63 10.34
C VAL A 14 19.99 -12.30 9.07
N PRO A 15 21.00 -11.74 8.37
CA PRO A 15 21.52 -12.39 7.17
C PRO A 15 22.01 -13.80 7.48
N GLY A 16 22.80 -14.01 8.54
CA GLY A 16 23.29 -15.34 8.92
C GLY A 16 23.93 -16.10 7.75
N GLY A 17 24.67 -15.40 6.89
CA GLY A 17 25.25 -15.97 5.67
C GLY A 17 24.25 -16.15 4.51
N ARG A 18 23.05 -15.57 4.55
CA ARG A 18 22.05 -15.55 3.46
C ARG A 18 22.05 -14.20 2.74
N LEU A 19 21.43 -14.13 1.57
CA LEU A 19 21.25 -12.87 0.82
C LEU A 19 20.01 -12.13 1.32
N LEU A 20 19.98 -10.80 1.22
CA LEU A 20 18.88 -9.94 1.69
C LEU A 20 18.09 -9.37 0.51
N ALA A 21 16.79 -9.66 0.48
CA ALA A 21 15.85 -9.05 -0.44
C ALA A 21 14.85 -8.18 0.33
N VAL A 22 14.77 -6.88 0.02
CA VAL A 22 13.81 -5.97 0.64
C VAL A 22 12.55 -5.86 -0.20
N SER A 23 11.39 -6.11 0.41
CA SER A 23 10.08 -5.72 -0.14
C SER A 23 9.76 -4.29 0.28
N PHE A 24 10.09 -3.33 -0.57
CA PHE A 24 9.85 -1.92 -0.33
C PHE A 24 8.44 -1.54 -0.78
N GLY A 25 7.56 -1.22 0.17
CA GLY A 25 6.18 -0.84 -0.11
C GLY A 25 5.98 0.65 -0.37
N SER A 26 7.04 1.48 -0.32
CA SER A 26 6.98 2.95 -0.41
C SER A 26 6.12 3.64 0.68
N GLY A 27 5.85 2.94 1.79
CA GLY A 27 5.15 3.49 2.96
C GLY A 27 6.10 3.73 4.13
N VAL A 28 5.55 4.20 5.26
CA VAL A 28 6.32 4.53 6.48
C VAL A 28 7.15 3.34 6.94
N ASP A 29 6.54 2.16 7.11
CA ASP A 29 7.23 1.02 7.70
C ASP A 29 8.35 0.49 6.80
N SER A 30 8.12 0.40 5.48
CA SER A 30 9.18 -0.02 4.56
C SER A 30 10.30 1.00 4.42
N THR A 31 10.00 2.30 4.57
CA THR A 31 11.02 3.37 4.58
C THR A 31 11.84 3.32 5.86
N ALA A 32 11.18 3.20 7.01
CA ALA A 32 11.84 3.03 8.30
C ALA A 32 12.67 1.74 8.36
N MET A 33 12.24 0.67 7.67
CA MET A 33 13.03 -0.55 7.55
C MET A 33 14.36 -0.31 6.82
N LEU A 34 14.37 0.47 5.73
CA LEU A 34 15.62 0.85 5.05
C LEU A 34 16.54 1.67 5.98
N VAL A 35 15.97 2.62 6.73
CA VAL A 35 16.70 3.38 7.76
C VAL A 35 17.28 2.46 8.84
N ALA A 36 16.49 1.50 9.34
CA ALA A 36 16.93 0.52 10.33
C ALA A 36 18.13 -0.30 9.83
N LEU A 37 18.07 -0.77 8.58
CA LEU A 37 19.17 -1.49 7.94
C LEU A 37 20.42 -0.61 7.81
N ARG A 38 20.27 0.66 7.41
CA ARG A 38 21.38 1.62 7.31
C ARG A 38 22.04 1.85 8.66
N LEU A 39 21.26 2.05 9.73
CA LEU A 39 21.76 2.23 11.09
C LEU A 39 22.44 0.98 11.68
N ALA A 40 22.08 -0.20 11.15
CA ALA A 40 22.70 -1.48 11.49
C ALA A 40 23.92 -1.82 10.62
N GLY A 41 24.22 -1.03 9.58
CA GLY A 41 25.30 -1.31 8.63
C GLY A 41 24.99 -2.50 7.71
N LEU A 42 23.71 -2.78 7.45
CA LEU A 42 23.26 -3.87 6.58
C LEU A 42 22.84 -3.30 5.23
N ARG A 43 23.48 -3.78 4.16
CA ARG A 43 23.11 -3.45 2.79
C ARG A 43 22.26 -4.57 2.20
N PRO A 44 21.06 -4.29 1.66
CA PRO A 44 20.29 -5.25 0.88
C PRO A 44 21.00 -5.65 -0.42
N ASP A 45 20.85 -6.90 -0.85
CA ASP A 45 21.34 -7.37 -2.15
C ASP A 45 20.37 -6.98 -3.29
N VAL A 46 19.08 -6.88 -2.98
CA VAL A 46 18.05 -6.38 -3.91
C VAL A 46 16.92 -5.69 -3.16
N ILE A 47 16.35 -4.65 -3.76
CA ILE A 47 15.19 -3.92 -3.24
C ILE A 47 14.13 -3.92 -4.33
N THR A 48 12.93 -4.40 -4.03
CA THR A 48 11.81 -4.49 -4.98
C THR A 48 10.63 -3.65 -4.54
N PHE A 49 9.94 -3.01 -5.49
CA PHE A 49 8.66 -2.33 -5.28
C PHE A 49 7.65 -2.88 -6.27
N ALA A 50 6.47 -3.29 -5.78
CA ALA A 50 5.40 -3.73 -6.66
C ALA A 50 4.51 -2.56 -7.08
N ASP A 51 4.60 -2.18 -8.35
CA ASP A 51 3.70 -1.20 -8.93
C ASP A 51 2.45 -1.88 -9.48
N THR A 52 1.31 -1.52 -8.90
CA THR A 52 0.00 -2.05 -9.27
C THR A 52 -0.63 -1.36 -10.47
N GLY A 53 -0.01 -0.28 -10.98
CA GLY A 53 -0.58 0.66 -11.94
C GLY A 53 -1.66 1.57 -11.35
N ALA A 54 -1.88 1.47 -10.04
CA ALA A 54 -3.00 2.06 -9.30
C ALA A 54 -2.52 2.83 -8.05
N GLU A 55 -1.23 3.15 -7.99
CA GLU A 55 -0.63 3.87 -6.88
C GLU A 55 -0.99 5.36 -6.91
N LYS A 56 -0.91 6.02 -5.75
CA LYS A 56 -1.02 7.48 -5.69
C LYS A 56 0.23 8.14 -6.28
N PRO A 57 0.14 9.33 -6.91
CA PRO A 57 1.30 10.05 -7.41
C PRO A 57 2.42 10.23 -6.37
N GLU A 58 2.05 10.49 -5.10
CA GLU A 58 2.97 10.64 -3.98
C GLU A 58 3.74 9.37 -3.66
N THR A 59 3.13 8.20 -3.86
CA THR A 59 3.81 6.91 -3.68
C THR A 59 4.97 6.77 -4.66
N LEU A 60 4.76 7.22 -5.91
CA LEU A 60 5.76 7.17 -6.98
C LEU A 60 6.81 8.26 -6.80
N ALA A 61 6.42 9.48 -6.43
CA ALA A 61 7.37 10.55 -6.11
C ALA A 61 8.27 10.18 -4.91
N HIS A 62 7.72 9.51 -3.89
CA HIS A 62 8.52 8.99 -2.78
C HIS A 62 9.49 7.90 -3.22
N LEU A 63 9.08 7.04 -4.16
CA LEU A 63 9.95 6.02 -4.74
C LEU A 63 11.17 6.63 -5.43
N GLU A 64 10.99 7.71 -6.18
CA GLU A 64 12.07 8.46 -6.84
C GLU A 64 13.03 9.10 -5.83
N ARG A 65 12.48 9.76 -4.80
CA ARG A 65 13.28 10.38 -3.72
C ARG A 65 14.08 9.33 -2.95
N MET A 66 13.48 8.17 -2.67
CA MET A 66 14.18 7.08 -2.01
C MET A 66 15.27 6.47 -2.89
N ASN A 67 15.08 6.38 -4.21
CA ASN A 67 16.15 5.96 -5.12
C ASN A 67 17.36 6.90 -5.05
N ALA A 68 17.15 8.22 -4.98
CA ALA A 68 18.26 9.17 -4.83
C ALA A 68 19.05 8.93 -3.53
N ILE A 69 18.35 8.69 -2.41
CA ILE A 69 18.96 8.36 -1.11
C ILE A 69 19.73 7.03 -1.18
N LEU A 70 19.17 6.01 -1.83
CA LEU A 70 19.82 4.71 -1.97
C LEU A 70 21.11 4.80 -2.78
N ILE A 71 21.13 5.62 -3.83
CA ILE A 71 22.33 5.90 -4.63
C ILE A 71 23.40 6.56 -3.76
N GLU A 72 23.04 7.60 -3.00
CA GLU A 72 23.96 8.27 -2.07
C GLU A 72 24.54 7.29 -1.03
N TRP A 73 23.73 6.32 -0.58
CA TRP A 73 24.15 5.29 0.34
C TRP A 73 25.02 4.18 -0.28
N GLY A 74 25.18 4.16 -1.60
CA GLY A 74 25.86 3.09 -2.34
C GLY A 74 25.06 1.79 -2.40
N TRP A 75 23.74 1.87 -2.26
CA TRP A 75 22.82 0.73 -2.25
C TRP A 75 22.24 0.46 -3.65
N PRO A 76 21.78 -0.77 -3.94
CA PRO A 76 21.12 -1.04 -5.22
C PRO A 76 19.86 -0.17 -5.37
N PRO A 77 19.55 0.29 -6.61
CA PRO A 77 18.30 0.98 -6.88
C PRO A 77 17.10 0.04 -6.71
N ILE A 78 15.92 0.62 -6.58
CA ILE A 78 14.67 -0.13 -6.42
C ILE A 78 14.24 -0.70 -7.77
N VAL A 79 14.07 -2.02 -7.82
CA VAL A 79 13.51 -2.73 -8.97
C VAL A 79 11.99 -2.61 -8.93
N VAL A 80 11.42 -1.92 -9.92
CA VAL A 80 9.96 -1.78 -10.07
C VAL A 80 9.40 -3.02 -10.75
N CYS A 81 8.57 -3.76 -10.02
CA CYS A 81 7.97 -5.01 -10.46
C CYS A 81 6.50 -4.76 -10.82
N ARG A 82 6.09 -5.10 -12.05
CA ARG A 82 4.70 -4.98 -12.51
C ARG A 82 4.14 -6.32 -12.94
N LYS A 83 2.87 -6.59 -12.59
CA LYS A 83 2.13 -7.67 -13.22
C LYS A 83 1.76 -7.24 -14.64
N VAL A 84 2.12 -8.04 -15.64
CA VAL A 84 1.67 -7.85 -17.03
C VAL A 84 0.59 -8.90 -17.31
N PRO A 85 -0.69 -8.51 -17.45
CA PRO A 85 -1.76 -9.41 -17.85
C PRO A 85 -1.58 -9.96 -19.27
N LEU A 86 -2.34 -10.99 -19.66
CA LEU A 86 -2.40 -11.41 -21.06
C LEU A 86 -3.09 -10.33 -21.89
N ALA A 87 -2.65 -10.10 -23.13
CA ALA A 87 -3.26 -9.11 -24.02
C ALA A 87 -4.78 -9.32 -24.18
N SER A 88 -5.25 -10.58 -24.16
CA SER A 88 -6.66 -10.94 -24.26
C SER A 88 -7.52 -10.57 -23.04
N THR A 89 -6.92 -10.14 -21.92
CA THR A 89 -7.69 -9.81 -20.70
C THR A 89 -8.38 -8.45 -20.75
N GLY A 90 -8.00 -7.56 -21.66
CA GLY A 90 -8.62 -6.24 -21.82
C GLY A 90 -8.28 -5.22 -20.72
N TYR A 91 -7.30 -5.51 -19.86
CA TYR A 91 -6.82 -4.58 -18.84
C TYR A 91 -5.30 -4.73 -18.62
N THR A 92 -4.66 -3.68 -18.13
CA THR A 92 -3.21 -3.62 -17.92
C THR A 92 -2.80 -3.54 -16.45
N ASP A 93 -3.69 -3.03 -15.59
CA ASP A 93 -3.40 -2.76 -14.18
C ASP A 93 -4.51 -3.27 -13.24
N LEU A 94 -4.32 -3.09 -11.93
CA LEU A 94 -5.28 -3.53 -10.92
C LEU A 94 -6.62 -2.78 -11.03
N TYR A 95 -6.63 -1.50 -11.39
CA TYR A 95 -7.86 -0.72 -11.53
C TYR A 95 -8.68 -1.24 -12.72
N GLY A 96 -8.06 -1.36 -13.89
CA GLY A 96 -8.65 -1.92 -15.09
C GLY A 96 -9.12 -3.37 -14.88
N ASN A 97 -8.38 -4.18 -14.11
CA ASN A 97 -8.86 -5.50 -13.71
C ASN A 97 -10.19 -5.42 -12.97
N CYS A 98 -10.29 -4.55 -11.97
CA CYS A 98 -11.50 -4.38 -11.19
C CYS A 98 -12.66 -3.83 -12.04
N ILE A 99 -12.42 -2.86 -12.91
CA ILE A 99 -13.41 -2.31 -13.84
C ILE A 99 -13.93 -3.36 -14.83
N ALA A 100 -13.02 -4.02 -15.56
CA ALA A 100 -13.37 -4.99 -16.60
C ALA A 100 -14.10 -6.23 -16.05
N ASN A 101 -13.93 -6.53 -14.77
CA ASN A 101 -14.59 -7.65 -14.10
C ASN A 101 -15.70 -7.19 -13.16
N GLU A 102 -16.11 -5.92 -13.23
CA GLU A 102 -17.22 -5.36 -12.44
C GLU A 102 -17.13 -5.76 -10.96
N THR A 103 -15.94 -5.60 -10.37
CA THR A 103 -15.61 -6.12 -9.04
C THR A 103 -14.69 -5.19 -8.26
N LEU A 104 -14.57 -5.43 -6.95
CA LEU A 104 -13.64 -4.72 -6.07
C LEU A 104 -12.34 -5.50 -5.87
N PRO A 105 -11.26 -4.86 -5.40
CA PRO A 105 -10.08 -5.58 -4.94
C PRO A 105 -10.48 -6.64 -3.92
N SER A 106 -9.90 -7.84 -4.02
CA SER A 106 -10.37 -8.97 -3.21
C SER A 106 -10.24 -8.79 -1.69
N LEU A 107 -9.44 -7.81 -1.25
CA LEU A 107 -9.42 -7.35 0.14
C LEU A 107 -10.79 -6.86 0.63
N ALA A 108 -11.59 -6.25 -0.25
CA ALA A 108 -12.99 -5.89 0.01
C ALA A 108 -13.85 -7.12 0.31
N PHE A 109 -13.41 -8.34 0.02
CA PHE A 109 -14.14 -9.57 0.32
C PHE A 109 -13.45 -10.40 1.41
N GLY A 110 -12.53 -9.79 2.18
CA GLY A 110 -11.75 -10.47 3.21
C GLY A 110 -10.65 -11.40 2.67
N MET A 111 -10.40 -11.38 1.36
CA MET A 111 -9.41 -12.23 0.69
C MET A 111 -8.06 -11.51 0.54
N LYS A 112 -7.02 -12.25 0.11
CA LYS A 112 -5.65 -11.73 -0.09
C LYS A 112 -5.16 -11.81 -1.53
N SER A 113 -6.01 -12.28 -2.45
CA SER A 113 -5.60 -12.57 -3.84
C SER A 113 -5.14 -11.33 -4.61
N CYS A 114 -5.60 -10.11 -4.27
CA CYS A 114 -5.13 -8.88 -4.91
C CYS A 114 -3.66 -8.62 -4.58
N SER A 115 -3.27 -8.66 -3.31
CA SER A 115 -1.86 -8.50 -2.89
C SER A 115 -0.98 -9.62 -3.43
N ILE A 116 -1.48 -10.85 -3.51
CA ILE A 116 -0.72 -11.97 -4.10
C ILE A 116 -0.50 -11.74 -5.60
N LYS A 117 -1.57 -11.48 -6.36
CA LYS A 117 -1.53 -11.31 -7.83
C LYS A 117 -0.70 -10.10 -8.26
N TRP A 118 -0.87 -8.98 -7.57
CA TRP A 118 -0.34 -7.68 -8.01
C TRP A 118 0.89 -7.22 -7.23
N LYS A 119 1.22 -7.84 -6.08
CA LYS A 119 2.39 -7.44 -5.28
C LYS A 119 3.39 -8.56 -5.05
N GLN A 120 2.96 -9.70 -4.52
CA GLN A 120 3.88 -10.79 -4.22
C GLN A 120 4.42 -11.44 -5.50
N LYS A 121 3.53 -11.92 -6.38
CA LYS A 121 3.93 -12.63 -7.60
C LYS A 121 4.87 -11.81 -8.50
N PRO A 122 4.63 -10.51 -8.79
CA PRO A 122 5.54 -9.74 -9.63
C PRO A 122 6.92 -9.57 -9.01
N GLN A 123 7.02 -9.39 -7.69
CA GLN A 123 8.32 -9.31 -7.01
C GLN A 123 9.04 -10.66 -7.03
N ASP A 124 8.32 -11.75 -6.79
CA ASP A 124 8.89 -13.10 -6.87
C ASP A 124 9.40 -13.41 -8.29
N GLN A 125 8.65 -13.03 -9.32
CA GLN A 125 9.07 -13.17 -10.73
C GLN A 125 10.26 -12.27 -11.07
N ALA A 126 10.32 -11.05 -10.55
CA ALA A 126 11.46 -10.16 -10.77
C ALA A 126 12.75 -10.75 -10.18
N LEU A 127 12.68 -11.45 -9.04
CA LEU A 127 13.84 -12.18 -8.51
C LEU A 127 14.11 -13.48 -9.28
N LYS A 128 13.10 -14.36 -9.38
CA LYS A 128 13.26 -15.75 -9.83
C LYS A 128 13.29 -15.91 -11.35
N GLY A 129 12.91 -14.87 -12.10
CA GLY A 129 12.58 -14.97 -13.51
C GLY A 129 11.22 -15.66 -13.73
N SER A 130 10.79 -15.67 -14.99
CA SER A 130 9.63 -16.43 -15.45
C SER A 130 9.95 -17.01 -16.82
N ARG A 131 9.77 -18.32 -16.97
CA ARG A 131 10.08 -19.03 -18.23
C ARG A 131 9.07 -18.75 -19.35
N SER A 132 7.87 -18.31 -19.00
CA SER A 132 6.76 -18.12 -19.94
C SER A 132 5.78 -17.05 -19.48
N GLY A 133 4.84 -16.73 -20.37
CA GLY A 133 3.79 -15.73 -20.15
C GLY A 133 4.28 -14.29 -20.33
N PRO A 134 3.40 -13.29 -20.13
CA PRO A 134 3.72 -11.88 -20.41
C PRO A 134 4.80 -11.26 -19.51
N ASN A 135 5.08 -11.90 -18.37
CA ASN A 135 6.14 -11.51 -17.45
C ASN A 135 7.44 -12.33 -17.67
N ALA A 136 7.57 -13.04 -18.79
CA ALA A 136 8.75 -13.84 -19.09
C ALA A 136 10.01 -12.96 -19.04
N ALA A 137 10.97 -13.38 -18.22
CA ALA A 137 12.21 -12.66 -17.99
C ALA A 137 13.23 -13.61 -17.35
N GLU A 138 14.51 -13.34 -17.59
CA GLU A 138 15.60 -14.03 -16.91
C GLU A 138 15.60 -13.72 -15.41
N PRO A 139 16.11 -14.64 -14.56
CA PRO A 139 16.23 -14.40 -13.13
C PRO A 139 17.19 -13.25 -12.81
N HIS A 140 16.93 -12.53 -11.71
CA HIS A 140 17.84 -11.52 -11.19
C HIS A 140 19.18 -12.15 -10.75
N PRO A 141 20.33 -11.45 -10.88
CA PRO A 141 21.63 -11.99 -10.47
C PRO A 141 21.69 -12.50 -9.02
N VAL A 142 20.95 -11.86 -8.10
CA VAL A 142 20.82 -12.31 -6.70
C VAL A 142 20.20 -13.71 -6.60
N TRP A 143 19.23 -14.02 -7.45
CA TRP A 143 18.64 -15.36 -7.50
C TRP A 143 19.62 -16.37 -8.09
N VAL A 144 20.31 -16.01 -9.17
CA VAL A 144 21.34 -16.86 -9.78
C VAL A 144 22.45 -17.18 -8.77
N GLU A 145 22.91 -16.19 -8.02
CA GLU A 145 23.92 -16.36 -6.98
C GLU A 145 23.43 -17.24 -5.83
N ALA A 146 22.18 -17.07 -5.38
CA ALA A 146 21.55 -17.92 -4.38
C ALA A 146 21.57 -19.40 -4.82
N GLN A 147 21.17 -19.68 -6.06
CA GLN A 147 21.19 -21.04 -6.61
C GLN A 147 22.61 -21.59 -6.75
N ARG A 148 23.54 -20.78 -7.25
CA ARG A 148 24.95 -21.18 -7.46
C ARG A 148 25.65 -21.55 -6.16
N THR A 149 25.35 -20.83 -5.07
CA THR A 149 26.00 -21.02 -3.76
C THR A 149 25.21 -21.90 -2.80
N GLY A 150 23.97 -22.25 -3.15
CA GLY A 150 23.02 -22.89 -2.22
C GLY A 150 22.58 -21.99 -1.07
N ARG A 151 22.91 -20.68 -1.08
CA ARG A 151 22.48 -19.72 -0.06
C ARG A 151 21.01 -19.38 -0.25
N ARG A 152 20.23 -19.44 0.83
CA ARG A 152 18.85 -18.94 0.84
C ARG A 152 18.81 -17.41 0.79
N ILE A 153 17.63 -16.86 0.49
CA ILE A 153 17.34 -15.43 0.49
C ILE A 153 16.39 -15.11 1.64
N VAL A 154 16.75 -14.13 2.47
CA VAL A 154 15.87 -13.56 3.49
C VAL A 154 15.11 -12.39 2.90
N LYS A 155 13.78 -12.53 2.79
CA LYS A 155 12.86 -11.46 2.41
C LYS A 155 12.47 -10.63 3.63
N LEU A 156 12.86 -9.36 3.59
CA LEU A 156 12.58 -8.38 4.62
C LEU A 156 11.27 -7.64 4.32
N ILE A 157 10.36 -7.64 5.28
CA ILE A 157 9.04 -6.99 5.17
C ILE A 157 8.89 -5.97 6.32
N GLY A 158 8.51 -4.74 5.96
CA GLY A 158 8.30 -3.65 6.92
C GLY A 158 6.96 -3.78 7.64
N TYR A 159 6.87 -4.68 8.62
CA TYR A 159 5.75 -4.73 9.57
C TYR A 159 6.19 -4.17 10.91
N ASP A 160 5.46 -3.19 11.43
CA ASP A 160 5.75 -2.56 12.72
C ASP A 160 5.26 -3.42 13.91
N CYS A 161 5.52 -2.96 15.14
CA CYS A 161 5.06 -3.59 16.39
C CYS A 161 3.62 -3.21 16.77
N GLY A 162 2.90 -2.48 15.92
CA GLY A 162 1.50 -2.16 16.12
C GLY A 162 0.61 -3.40 16.07
N ARG A 163 -0.51 -3.35 16.79
CA ARG A 163 -1.44 -4.49 16.95
C ARG A 163 -1.93 -5.07 15.62
N ALA A 164 -2.08 -4.23 14.60
CA ALA A 164 -2.53 -4.67 13.28
C ALA A 164 -1.48 -5.57 12.59
N ASP A 165 -0.21 -5.16 12.62
CA ASP A 165 0.88 -5.84 11.94
C ASP A 165 1.38 -7.06 12.71
N ILE A 166 1.38 -7.01 14.04
CA ILE A 166 1.61 -8.20 14.88
C ILE A 166 0.59 -9.30 14.58
N ARG A 167 -0.70 -8.93 14.47
CA ARG A 167 -1.76 -9.89 14.10
C ARG A 167 -1.55 -10.48 12.71
N ARG A 168 -0.99 -9.71 11.77
CA ARG A 168 -0.68 -10.17 10.41
C ARG A 168 0.50 -11.13 10.44
N SER A 169 1.63 -10.74 11.05
CA SER A 169 2.86 -11.53 11.06
C SER A 169 2.70 -12.87 11.78
N HIS A 170 1.95 -12.93 12.88
CA HIS A 170 1.70 -14.18 13.63
C HIS A 170 1.01 -15.28 12.81
N LYS A 171 0.29 -14.92 11.73
CA LYS A 171 -0.43 -15.86 10.88
C LYS A 171 0.34 -16.26 9.62
N LEU A 172 1.56 -15.76 9.44
CA LEU A 172 2.37 -16.00 8.26
C LEU A 172 3.48 -17.00 8.57
N ALA A 173 3.77 -17.87 7.61
CA ALA A 173 4.91 -18.77 7.70
C ALA A 173 6.21 -17.95 7.77
N SER A 174 7.17 -18.42 8.56
CA SER A 174 8.50 -17.81 8.66
C SER A 174 9.39 -18.12 7.46
N ALA A 175 9.01 -19.08 6.62
CA ALA A 175 9.71 -19.45 5.40
C ALA A 175 8.76 -20.15 4.42
N ASP A 176 9.16 -20.20 3.15
CA ASP A 176 8.63 -21.10 2.13
C ASP A 176 9.76 -21.85 1.43
N ALA A 177 9.48 -22.49 0.30
CA ALA A 177 10.47 -23.23 -0.48
C ALA A 177 11.68 -22.38 -0.88
N ASP A 178 11.46 -21.10 -1.18
CA ASP A 178 12.44 -20.22 -1.82
C ASP A 178 13.03 -19.18 -0.85
N PHE A 179 12.25 -18.73 0.14
CA PHE A 179 12.57 -17.56 0.96
C PHE A 179 12.37 -17.81 2.45
N ASP A 180 13.19 -17.15 3.26
CA ASP A 180 12.96 -16.95 4.69
C ASP A 180 12.38 -15.55 4.91
N TYR A 181 11.36 -15.39 5.74
CA TYR A 181 10.67 -14.12 5.96
C TYR A 181 11.04 -13.52 7.31
N VAL A 182 11.46 -12.25 7.31
CA VAL A 182 11.85 -11.53 8.52
C VAL A 182 11.21 -10.14 8.55
N TYR A 183 10.87 -9.69 9.76
CA TYR A 183 10.26 -8.39 10.04
C TYR A 183 11.22 -7.53 10.89
N PRO A 184 12.15 -6.77 10.28
CA PRO A 184 13.20 -6.05 11.01
C PRO A 184 12.68 -5.08 12.08
N LEU A 185 11.57 -4.41 11.81
CA LEU A 185 10.98 -3.47 12.77
C LEU A 185 10.46 -4.17 14.02
N GLN A 186 9.92 -5.39 13.89
CA GLN A 186 9.50 -6.21 15.03
C GLN A 186 10.70 -6.71 15.84
N ILE A 187 11.84 -7.02 15.19
CA ILE A 187 13.09 -7.33 15.90
C ILE A 187 13.53 -6.13 16.75
N LEU A 188 13.41 -4.92 16.21
CA LEU A 188 13.78 -3.68 16.88
C LEU A 188 12.79 -3.26 17.98
N GLY A 189 11.56 -3.78 17.96
CA GLY A 189 10.50 -3.30 18.83
C GLY A 189 9.93 -1.95 18.39
N TRP A 190 10.06 -1.59 17.11
CA TRP A 190 9.62 -0.30 16.60
C TRP A 190 8.13 -0.30 16.30
N THR A 191 7.42 0.61 16.97
CA THR A 191 6.05 0.99 16.63
C THR A 191 6.05 1.93 15.42
N ARG A 192 4.86 2.25 14.93
CA ARG A 192 4.68 3.25 13.88
C ARG A 192 5.25 4.62 14.23
N ALA A 193 5.08 5.08 15.47
CA ALA A 193 5.65 6.35 15.93
C ALA A 193 7.19 6.31 15.91
N ASP A 194 7.79 5.16 16.26
CA ASP A 194 9.24 4.96 16.16
C ASP A 194 9.71 4.98 14.71
N CYS A 195 8.91 4.44 13.78
CA CYS A 195 9.20 4.46 12.35
C CYS A 195 9.21 5.89 11.80
N VAL A 196 8.18 6.70 12.11
CA VAL A 196 8.11 8.12 11.71
C VAL A 196 9.29 8.90 12.28
N ARG A 197 9.60 8.70 13.57
CA ARG A 197 10.73 9.36 14.23
C ARG A 197 12.07 8.98 13.58
N ALA A 198 12.27 7.70 13.28
CA ALA A 198 13.48 7.21 12.63
C ALA A 198 13.70 7.83 11.25
N ILE A 199 12.65 7.91 10.43
CA ILE A 199 12.69 8.57 9.12
C ILE A 199 13.00 10.05 9.29
N THR A 200 12.26 10.74 10.15
CA THR A 200 12.41 12.18 10.39
C THR A 200 13.84 12.54 10.80
N GLU A 201 14.42 11.80 11.76
CA GLU A 201 15.75 12.08 12.29
C GLU A 201 16.90 11.71 11.33
N VAL A 202 16.69 10.79 10.39
CA VAL A 202 17.77 10.27 9.52
C VAL A 202 17.68 10.82 8.10
N LEU A 203 16.46 10.99 7.58
CA LEU A 203 16.19 11.40 6.21
C LEU A 203 15.58 12.81 6.11
N GLY A 204 14.98 13.31 7.19
CA GLY A 204 14.20 14.55 7.18
C GLY A 204 12.69 14.30 7.30
N ALA A 205 11.97 15.27 7.86
CA ALA A 205 10.52 15.18 8.07
C ALA A 205 9.75 15.06 6.74
N ASP A 206 10.25 15.70 5.69
CA ASP A 206 9.70 15.67 4.34
C ASP A 206 9.82 14.30 3.67
N LEU A 207 10.66 13.39 4.19
CA LEU A 207 10.79 12.01 3.72
C LEU A 207 9.87 11.03 4.44
N VAL A 208 9.04 11.49 5.39
CA VAL A 208 7.96 10.67 5.95
C VAL A 208 6.87 10.54 4.90
N PRO A 209 6.65 9.35 4.31
CA PRO A 209 5.68 9.20 3.23
C PRO A 209 4.27 9.09 3.79
N ILE A 210 3.29 9.48 2.97
CA ILE A 210 1.90 9.07 3.19
C ILE A 210 1.76 7.55 3.02
N LYS A 211 0.60 7.01 3.41
CA LYS A 211 0.33 5.58 3.23
C LYS A 211 0.29 5.20 1.74
N SER A 212 1.13 4.26 1.34
CA SER A 212 1.33 3.81 -0.04
C SER A 212 0.32 2.76 -0.55
N ALA A 213 -0.95 2.89 -0.15
CA ALA A 213 -2.01 2.06 -0.70
C ALA A 213 -2.47 2.59 -2.07
N CYS A 214 -3.01 1.71 -2.92
CA CYS A 214 -3.72 2.10 -4.13
C CYS A 214 -4.82 3.12 -3.80
N PHE A 215 -5.12 4.06 -4.71
CA PHE A 215 -6.06 5.16 -4.43
C PHE A 215 -7.50 4.69 -4.11
N PHE A 216 -7.86 3.46 -4.52
CA PHE A 216 -9.15 2.81 -4.25
C PHE A 216 -9.03 1.62 -3.28
N CYS A 217 -7.99 1.59 -2.45
CA CYS A 217 -7.77 0.46 -1.54
C CYS A 217 -8.92 0.35 -0.51
N PRO A 218 -9.55 -0.82 -0.33
CA PRO A 218 -10.60 -1.02 0.69
C PRO A 218 -10.13 -0.78 2.14
N ALA A 219 -8.82 -0.85 2.39
CA ALA A 219 -8.24 -0.56 3.69
C ALA A 219 -7.99 0.93 3.96
N SER A 220 -8.50 1.84 3.11
CA SER A 220 -8.40 3.29 3.32
C SER A 220 -9.24 3.73 4.53
N LYS A 221 -8.71 4.72 5.26
CA LYS A 221 -9.37 5.40 6.37
C LYS A 221 -10.10 6.64 5.88
N GLN A 222 -11.03 7.15 6.66
CA GLN A 222 -11.81 8.34 6.30
C GLN A 222 -10.93 9.56 6.02
N TRP A 223 -9.91 9.81 6.85
CA TRP A 223 -8.96 10.90 6.62
C TRP A 223 -8.23 10.77 5.28
N GLU A 224 -7.93 9.54 4.84
CA GLU A 224 -7.28 9.28 3.54
C GLU A 224 -8.20 9.61 2.37
N LEU A 225 -9.52 9.41 2.54
CA LEU A 225 -10.50 9.76 1.52
C LEU A 225 -10.70 11.27 1.42
N TYR A 226 -10.73 11.99 2.55
CA TYR A 226 -10.73 13.45 2.54
C TYR A 226 -9.45 14.02 1.93
N TRP A 227 -8.29 13.43 2.29
CA TRP A 227 -7.01 13.80 1.68
C TRP A 227 -7.05 13.56 0.16
N LEU A 228 -7.61 12.42 -0.29
CA LEU A 228 -7.75 12.13 -1.72
C LEU A 228 -8.69 13.14 -2.40
N ALA A 229 -9.82 13.50 -1.77
CA ALA A 229 -10.74 14.53 -2.28
C ALA A 229 -10.04 15.89 -2.46
N ALA A 230 -9.18 16.27 -1.52
CA ALA A 230 -8.49 17.56 -1.53
C ALA A 230 -7.34 17.64 -2.53
N HIS A 231 -6.61 16.55 -2.71
CA HIS A 231 -5.35 16.52 -3.47
C HIS A 231 -5.48 15.87 -4.85
N HIS A 232 -6.37 14.88 -5.00
CA HIS A 232 -6.61 14.13 -6.23
C HIS A 232 -8.10 13.81 -6.39
N PRO A 233 -8.96 14.84 -6.56
CA PRO A 233 -10.41 14.64 -6.68
C PRO A 233 -10.78 13.71 -7.84
N ASP A 234 -9.99 13.68 -8.92
CA ASP A 234 -10.12 12.75 -10.04
C ASP A 234 -9.90 11.29 -9.64
N LEU A 235 -8.93 11.01 -8.77
CA LEU A 235 -8.69 9.67 -8.26
C LEU A 235 -9.79 9.23 -7.29
N LEU A 236 -10.34 10.15 -6.50
CA LEU A 236 -11.51 9.86 -5.68
C LEU A 236 -12.72 9.54 -6.55
N GLU A 237 -13.03 10.33 -7.57
CA GLU A 237 -14.12 10.05 -8.52
C GLU A 237 -13.96 8.67 -9.19
N ARG A 238 -12.74 8.31 -9.61
CA ARG A 238 -12.46 6.97 -10.14
C ARG A 238 -12.73 5.87 -9.11
N ALA A 239 -12.41 6.09 -7.84
CA ALA A 239 -12.70 5.13 -6.78
C ALA A 239 -14.21 5.00 -6.51
N LEU A 240 -14.95 6.13 -6.54
CA LEU A 240 -16.41 6.15 -6.45
C LEU A 240 -17.06 5.42 -7.64
N PHE A 241 -16.57 5.66 -8.85
CA PHE A 241 -17.03 4.95 -10.04
C PHE A 241 -16.77 3.45 -9.95
N LEU A 242 -15.59 3.05 -9.46
CA LEU A 242 -15.26 1.63 -9.28
C LEU A 242 -16.23 0.95 -8.31
N GLU A 243 -16.57 1.61 -7.21
CA GLU A 243 -17.58 1.11 -6.28
C GLU A 243 -18.92 0.87 -6.97
N ARG A 244 -19.45 1.89 -7.64
CA ARG A 244 -20.73 1.79 -8.34
C ARG A 244 -20.70 0.67 -9.36
N ASN A 245 -19.68 0.64 -10.22
CA ASN A 245 -19.50 -0.41 -11.23
C ASN A 245 -19.48 -1.82 -10.64
N ALA A 246 -18.90 -2.01 -9.45
CA ALA A 246 -18.87 -3.30 -8.78
C ALA A 246 -20.19 -3.67 -8.09
N LEU A 247 -20.94 -2.69 -7.59
CA LEU A 247 -22.18 -2.92 -6.83
C LEU A 247 -23.44 -2.90 -7.68
N THR A 248 -23.37 -2.35 -8.90
CA THR A 248 -24.46 -2.40 -9.90
C THR A 248 -24.13 -3.31 -11.09
N GLY A 249 -22.97 -3.99 -11.06
CA GLY A 249 -22.50 -4.85 -12.14
C GLY A 249 -22.98 -6.31 -12.03
N LYS A 250 -22.66 -7.11 -13.04
CA LYS A 250 -22.99 -8.54 -13.21
C LYS A 250 -22.46 -9.43 -12.10
N HIS A 251 -21.34 -9.04 -11.49
CA HIS A 251 -20.71 -9.77 -10.39
C HIS A 251 -20.95 -9.12 -9.04
N SER A 252 -21.95 -8.24 -8.97
CA SER A 252 -22.35 -7.60 -7.73
C SER A 252 -22.73 -8.64 -6.69
N ARG A 253 -22.35 -8.35 -5.45
CA ARG A 253 -22.83 -9.07 -4.27
C ARG A 253 -23.95 -8.30 -3.57
N PHE A 254 -24.35 -7.14 -4.12
CA PHE A 254 -25.48 -6.37 -3.64
C PHE A 254 -26.78 -7.02 -4.11
N ASP A 255 -27.72 -7.20 -3.19
CA ASP A 255 -29.02 -7.82 -3.45
C ASP A 255 -30.13 -6.81 -3.16
N GLU A 256 -30.74 -6.25 -4.20
CA GLU A 256 -31.78 -5.22 -4.07
C GLU A 256 -33.01 -5.73 -3.30
N VAL A 257 -33.29 -7.03 -3.36
CA VAL A 257 -34.41 -7.65 -2.64
C VAL A 257 -34.09 -7.75 -1.16
N GLU A 258 -32.86 -8.15 -0.82
CA GLU A 258 -32.37 -8.16 0.57
C GLU A 258 -32.38 -6.76 1.18
N PHE A 259 -31.96 -5.75 0.42
CA PHE A 259 -31.87 -4.36 0.89
C PHE A 259 -33.16 -3.55 0.73
N GLY A 260 -34.16 -4.06 0.02
CA GLY A 260 -35.45 -3.40 -0.20
C GLY A 260 -35.40 -2.15 -1.11
N ALA A 261 -34.26 -1.89 -1.75
CA ALA A 261 -34.05 -0.75 -2.64
C ALA A 261 -32.84 -1.00 -3.56
N THR A 262 -32.78 -0.29 -4.69
CA THR A 262 -31.61 -0.35 -5.57
C THR A 262 -30.38 0.25 -4.87
N TRP A 263 -29.18 -0.09 -5.35
CA TRP A 263 -27.96 0.51 -4.82
C TRP A 263 -27.95 2.03 -4.97
N ASP A 264 -28.36 2.54 -6.14
CA ASP A 264 -28.41 3.98 -6.42
C ASP A 264 -29.40 4.68 -5.47
N ASP A 265 -30.58 4.09 -5.21
CA ASP A 265 -31.58 4.66 -4.28
C ASP A 265 -31.03 4.78 -2.84
N LEU A 266 -30.34 3.74 -2.35
CA LEU A 266 -29.75 3.76 -1.02
C LEU A 266 -28.63 4.79 -0.90
N VAL A 267 -27.80 4.89 -1.93
CA VAL A 267 -26.70 5.85 -1.94
C VAL A 267 -27.23 7.27 -1.95
N GLN A 268 -28.30 7.55 -2.70
CA GLN A 268 -28.90 8.88 -2.81
C GLN A 268 -29.72 9.28 -1.58
N ASN A 269 -30.48 8.35 -1.00
CA ASN A 269 -31.53 8.69 -0.05
C ASN A 269 -31.25 8.23 1.39
N ALA A 270 -30.45 7.18 1.61
CA ALA A 270 -30.24 6.64 2.95
C ALA A 270 -29.08 7.34 3.68
N ASP A 271 -29.29 7.71 4.95
CA ASP A 271 -28.26 8.30 5.82
C ASP A 271 -27.15 7.31 6.20
N ARG A 272 -27.42 6.01 6.08
CA ARG A 272 -26.48 4.93 6.39
C ARG A 272 -26.66 3.76 5.44
N PHE A 273 -25.55 3.14 5.04
CA PHE A 273 -25.58 1.98 4.18
C PHE A 273 -25.99 0.78 5.04
N PRO A 274 -26.95 -0.05 4.60
CA PRO A 274 -27.32 -1.24 5.34
C PRO A 274 -26.08 -2.09 5.58
N SER A 275 -25.86 -2.48 6.84
CA SER A 275 -24.68 -3.23 7.26
C SER A 275 -24.80 -4.67 6.77
N SER A 276 -24.23 -4.95 5.60
CA SER A 276 -24.14 -6.29 5.05
C SER A 276 -22.69 -6.74 4.90
N SER A 277 -22.49 -8.05 5.03
CA SER A 277 -21.22 -8.76 4.84
C SER A 277 -20.67 -8.70 3.40
N THR A 278 -21.31 -7.90 2.55
CA THR A 278 -21.10 -7.79 1.11
C THR A 278 -19.73 -7.22 0.76
N THR A 279 -19.18 -6.34 1.61
CA THR A 279 -17.84 -5.77 1.45
C THR A 279 -17.15 -5.48 2.80
N VAL A 280 -15.83 -5.41 2.81
CA VAL A 280 -14.97 -5.08 3.96
C VAL A 280 -14.17 -3.82 3.57
N GLY A 281 -14.68 -2.64 3.94
CA GLY A 281 -14.03 -1.33 3.71
C GLY A 281 -14.59 -0.24 4.65
N LEU A 282 -13.94 0.90 4.89
CA LEU A 282 -14.32 1.89 5.93
C LEU A 282 -14.58 1.32 7.34
N GLY A 283 -13.85 0.27 7.73
CA GLY A 283 -14.05 -0.36 9.03
C GLY A 283 -15.27 -1.27 9.13
N ARG A 284 -16.00 -1.54 8.02
CA ARG A 284 -16.75 -2.78 7.71
C ARG A 284 -17.73 -2.70 6.50
N ASN A 285 -17.95 -1.56 5.83
CA ASN A 285 -18.73 -1.43 4.58
C ASN A 285 -18.03 -0.51 3.52
N PHE A 286 -17.77 -1.02 2.31
CA PHE A 286 -17.35 -0.21 1.16
C PHE A 286 -18.62 0.51 0.63
N ALA A 287 -18.87 1.69 1.19
CA ALA A 287 -19.99 2.59 0.86
C ALA A 287 -19.46 4.03 0.65
N TRP A 288 -18.44 4.18 -0.20
CA TRP A 288 -17.72 5.42 -0.43
C TRP A 288 -18.57 6.48 -1.11
N ASN A 289 -19.46 6.14 -2.04
CA ASN A 289 -20.39 7.08 -2.68
C ASN A 289 -21.36 7.65 -1.65
N GLN A 290 -21.93 6.79 -0.80
CA GLN A 290 -22.80 7.26 0.28
C GLN A 290 -22.02 8.10 1.29
N TRP A 291 -20.85 7.64 1.72
CA TRP A 291 -19.96 8.41 2.59
C TRP A 291 -19.67 9.79 1.99
N ALA A 292 -19.34 9.84 0.70
CA ALA A 292 -19.03 11.07 0.00
C ALA A 292 -20.24 12.01 -0.03
N ARG A 293 -21.45 11.51 -0.35
CA ARG A 293 -22.68 12.31 -0.34
C ARG A 293 -23.01 12.83 1.07
N VAL A 294 -23.07 11.94 2.06
CA VAL A 294 -23.46 12.29 3.45
C VAL A 294 -22.50 13.30 4.08
N ASN A 295 -21.23 13.29 3.70
CA ASN A 295 -20.23 14.24 4.18
C ASN A 295 -20.08 15.48 3.27
N GLY A 296 -20.92 15.58 2.24
CA GLY A 296 -20.93 16.68 1.27
C GLY A 296 -19.65 16.79 0.46
N VAL A 297 -18.94 15.68 0.24
CA VAL A 297 -17.71 15.60 -0.57
C VAL A 297 -18.01 15.71 -2.06
N VAL A 298 -19.19 15.23 -2.47
CA VAL A 298 -19.67 15.30 -3.85
C VAL A 298 -20.90 16.21 -3.97
N ASP A 299 -21.15 16.69 -5.18
CA ASP A 299 -22.39 17.36 -5.57
C ASP A 299 -23.52 16.37 -5.90
N ASP A 300 -24.66 16.87 -6.35
CA ASP A 300 -25.84 16.07 -6.71
C ASP A 300 -25.58 15.16 -7.93
N ALA A 301 -24.57 15.46 -8.73
CA ALA A 301 -24.12 14.64 -9.86
C ALA A 301 -23.04 13.62 -9.45
N PHE A 302 -22.74 13.48 -8.15
CA PHE A 302 -21.68 12.64 -7.61
C PHE A 302 -20.27 13.02 -8.10
N SER A 303 -20.08 14.25 -8.57
CA SER A 303 -18.76 14.80 -8.88
C SER A 303 -18.14 15.35 -7.60
N VAL A 304 -16.83 15.11 -7.40
CA VAL A 304 -16.15 15.59 -6.19
C VAL A 304 -16.06 17.10 -6.26
N LYS A 305 -16.52 17.78 -5.20
CA LYS A 305 -16.49 19.25 -5.14
C LYS A 305 -15.06 19.77 -5.15
N ARG A 306 -14.80 20.82 -5.93
CA ARG A 306 -13.44 21.32 -6.19
C ARG A 306 -13.24 22.80 -5.91
N GLU A 307 -14.24 23.47 -5.34
CA GLU A 307 -14.10 24.87 -4.98
C GLU A 307 -13.01 25.05 -3.91
N SER A 308 -12.41 26.24 -3.83
CA SER A 308 -11.33 26.52 -2.88
C SER A 308 -11.77 26.29 -1.44
N ALA A 309 -13.03 26.61 -1.11
CA ALA A 309 -13.61 26.36 0.21
C ALA A 309 -13.77 24.87 0.51
N ASP A 310 -14.22 24.07 -0.46
CA ASP A 310 -14.33 22.61 -0.31
C ASP A 310 -12.96 21.96 -0.10
N ARG A 311 -11.98 22.35 -0.93
CA ARG A 311 -10.61 21.85 -0.79
C ARG A 311 -10.05 22.15 0.59
N ALA A 312 -10.20 23.40 1.08
CA ALA A 312 -9.75 23.78 2.42
C ALA A 312 -10.46 22.97 3.52
N ARG A 313 -11.77 22.74 3.37
CA ARG A 313 -12.55 21.90 4.30
C ARG A 313 -12.06 20.46 4.32
N PHE A 314 -11.81 19.85 3.16
CA PHE A 314 -11.32 18.48 3.08
C PHE A 314 -9.91 18.32 3.67
N ILE A 315 -9.02 19.30 3.47
CA ILE A 315 -7.71 19.33 4.15
C ILE A 315 -7.89 19.35 5.67
N ALA A 316 -8.71 20.27 6.18
CA ALA A 316 -8.95 20.38 7.62
C ALA A 316 -9.55 19.08 8.21
N LEU A 317 -10.49 18.45 7.50
CA LEU A 317 -11.08 17.16 7.91
C LEU A 317 -10.06 16.03 7.89
N ALA A 318 -9.21 15.97 6.86
CA ALA A 318 -8.14 14.99 6.78
C ALA A 318 -7.15 15.15 7.95
N ASP A 319 -6.73 16.39 8.24
CA ASP A 319 -5.79 16.66 9.33
C ASP A 319 -6.40 16.37 10.72
N ASN A 320 -7.67 16.73 10.94
CA ASN A 320 -8.37 16.49 12.21
C ASN A 320 -8.61 15.00 12.49
N LEU A 321 -8.82 14.19 11.45
CA LEU A 321 -9.07 12.75 11.57
C LEU A 321 -7.79 11.90 11.50
N ARG A 322 -6.63 12.52 11.23
CA ARG A 322 -5.35 11.82 11.12
C ARG A 322 -4.74 11.65 12.51
N ASP A 323 -4.78 10.43 13.03
CA ASP A 323 -4.03 10.07 14.25
C ASP A 323 -2.50 10.22 14.06
N ALA A 324 -1.76 10.40 15.16
CA ALA A 324 -0.31 10.54 15.16
C ALA A 324 0.45 9.30 14.62
N ASP A 325 -0.20 8.12 14.58
CA ASP A 325 0.34 6.89 13.97
C ASP A 325 0.01 6.77 12.47
N ASN A 326 -0.91 7.59 11.96
CA ASN A 326 -1.33 7.56 10.57
C ASN A 326 -0.48 8.53 9.75
N ALA A 327 0.82 8.20 9.61
CA ALA A 327 1.76 8.79 8.66
C ALA A 327 1.56 10.32 8.46
N LEU A 328 2.14 11.11 9.36
CA LEU A 328 2.18 12.57 9.26
C LEU A 328 2.70 12.97 7.87
N ASP A 329 1.84 13.61 7.06
CA ASP A 329 2.30 14.27 5.85
C ASP A 329 2.90 15.61 6.26
N ALA A 330 4.20 15.64 6.54
CA ALA A 330 4.89 16.87 6.92
C ALA A 330 4.84 17.95 5.81
N ARG A 331 4.41 17.60 4.59
CA ARG A 331 4.24 18.54 3.48
C ARG A 331 3.01 19.44 3.64
N SER A 332 2.09 19.13 4.55
CA SER A 332 0.94 19.98 4.90
C SER A 332 1.33 21.24 5.67
N ALA A 333 2.55 21.33 6.20
CA ALA A 333 3.00 22.40 7.08
C ALA A 333 3.71 23.57 6.37
N ALA A 334 3.49 23.75 5.07
CA ALA A 334 3.92 25.00 4.41
C ALA A 334 2.99 26.15 4.85
N PRO A 335 3.53 27.28 5.36
CA PRO A 335 2.69 28.42 5.68
C PRO A 335 2.06 28.95 4.39
N VAL A 336 0.74 29.10 4.40
CA VAL A 336 0.04 29.93 3.40
C VAL A 336 0.59 31.36 3.56
N PRO A 337 1.00 32.04 2.47
CA PRO A 337 1.50 33.41 2.56
C PRO A 337 0.46 34.40 3.11
#